data_AF-A0AB33A6B9-F1
#
_entry.id   AF-A0AB33A6B9-F1
#
_cell.length_a   1.000
_cell.length_b   1.000
_cell.length_c   1.000
_cell.angle_alpha   90.00
_cell.angle_beta   90.00
_cell.angle_gamma   90.00
#
_symmetry.space_group_name_H-M   'P 1'
#
loop_
_entity.id
_entity.type
_entity.pdbx_description
1 polymer ?
#
loop_
_entity_poly.entity_id
_entity_poly.type
_entity_poly.pdbx_seq_one_letter_code
_entity_poly.pdbx_strand_id
1 'polypeptide(L)'
;MSCHHSVDSWEMVGYGLPVGDPSIPALLEKGTRVFADGVYLMADCFGLELDDVTFSYELGACTEDIDLGWYRLPKGSLGANYLKYQGIVGGVPKVEVHVEWQMTPKTEPHWNVKGCYITKIQGDPCVYSKHMVIPKPGTDFTDPAAFASVGMTVTGLPALNAIRSVIDAPPGILTSADLPLRGFAGRFK
;
A
#
# COMPACT_ATOMS: atom_id res chain seq x y z
N MET A 1 -8.82 0.56 12.95
CA MET A 1 -9.22 1.94 12.59
C MET A 1 -8.11 2.50 11.72
N SER A 2 -8.43 3.13 10.59
CA SER A 2 -7.40 3.74 9.74
C SER A 2 -6.65 4.83 10.50
N CYS A 3 -5.34 4.92 10.30
CA CYS A 3 -4.47 5.90 10.94
C CYS A 3 -4.14 7.10 10.06
N HIS A 4 -4.61 7.11 8.80
CA HIS A 4 -4.37 8.19 7.87
C HIS A 4 -5.56 9.18 7.92
N HIS A 5 -5.43 10.22 8.73
CA HIS A 5 -6.50 11.22 8.94
C HIS A 5 -6.50 12.27 7.82
N SER A 6 -6.99 11.90 6.64
CA SER A 6 -7.15 12.81 5.49
C SER A 6 -8.41 12.43 4.72
N VAL A 7 -9.51 13.15 4.97
CA VAL A 7 -10.81 12.89 4.32
C VAL A 7 -10.68 12.95 2.81
N ASP A 8 -10.07 14.02 2.28
CA ASP A 8 -9.89 14.21 0.83
C ASP A 8 -9.17 13.02 0.16
N SER A 9 -8.18 12.43 0.83
CA SER A 9 -7.45 11.27 0.29
C SER A 9 -8.32 10.01 0.21
N TRP A 10 -9.24 9.83 1.17
CA TRP A 10 -10.17 8.70 1.19
C TRP A 10 -11.32 8.90 0.19
N GLU A 11 -11.83 10.12 0.06
CA GLU A 11 -12.85 10.45 -0.94
C GLU A 11 -12.32 10.29 -2.37
N MET A 12 -11.05 10.62 -2.61
CA MET A 12 -10.37 10.40 -3.91
C MET A 12 -10.36 8.94 -4.38
N VAL A 13 -10.48 7.98 -3.45
CA VAL A 13 -10.58 6.53 -3.75
C VAL A 13 -11.98 5.96 -3.49
N GLY A 14 -12.98 6.83 -3.32
CA GLY A 14 -14.40 6.47 -3.25
C GLY A 14 -14.91 6.05 -1.88
N TYR A 15 -14.12 6.18 -0.81
CA TYR A 15 -14.62 5.90 0.54
C TYR A 15 -15.74 6.87 0.92
N GLY A 16 -16.71 6.40 1.71
CA GLY A 16 -17.89 7.18 2.07
C GLY A 16 -18.98 7.24 0.99
N LEU A 17 -18.68 6.92 -0.27
CA LEU A 17 -19.69 6.73 -1.32
C LEU A 17 -20.45 5.41 -1.10
N PRO A 18 -21.72 5.28 -1.52
CA PRO A 18 -22.43 4.01 -1.55
C PRO A 18 -21.60 2.94 -2.28
N VAL A 19 -21.46 1.74 -1.72
CA VAL A 19 -20.54 0.71 -2.27
C VAL A 19 -20.86 0.33 -3.73
N GLY A 20 -22.11 0.51 -4.16
CA GLY A 20 -22.57 0.27 -5.54
C GLY A 20 -22.45 1.48 -6.47
N ASP A 21 -21.81 2.57 -6.03
CA ASP A 21 -21.59 3.74 -6.87
C ASP A 21 -20.67 3.38 -8.06
N PRO A 22 -21.11 3.63 -9.31
CA PRO A 22 -20.40 3.20 -10.49
C PRO A 22 -19.08 3.94 -10.73
N SER A 23 -18.80 5.02 -10.00
CA SER A 23 -17.54 5.76 -10.09
C SER A 23 -16.41 5.15 -9.26
N ILE A 24 -16.72 4.36 -8.23
CA ILE A 24 -15.73 3.78 -7.31
C ILE A 24 -14.62 3.02 -8.05
N PRO A 25 -14.89 2.16 -9.06
CA PRO A 25 -13.82 1.40 -9.71
C PRO A 25 -12.75 2.31 -10.34
N ALA A 26 -13.18 3.36 -11.04
CA ALA A 26 -12.27 4.30 -11.69
C ALA A 26 -11.54 5.20 -10.68
N LEU A 27 -12.21 5.61 -9.61
CA LEU A 27 -11.59 6.38 -8.51
C LEU A 27 -10.54 5.55 -7.79
N LEU A 28 -10.90 4.32 -7.42
CA LEU A 28 -10.04 3.39 -6.70
C LEU A 28 -8.81 3.03 -7.53
N GLU A 29 -8.97 2.66 -8.81
CA GLU A 29 -7.84 2.40 -9.70
C GLU A 29 -6.94 3.65 -9.81
N LYS A 30 -7.50 4.80 -10.16
CA LYS A 30 -6.73 6.04 -10.36
C LYS A 30 -5.96 6.44 -9.10
N GLY A 31 -6.60 6.42 -7.94
CA GLY A 31 -5.99 6.84 -6.67
C GLY A 31 -4.98 5.84 -6.11
N THR A 32 -5.02 4.59 -6.57
CA THR A 32 -4.12 3.52 -6.09
C THR A 32 -3.11 3.06 -7.14
N ARG A 33 -3.12 3.66 -8.34
CA ARG A 33 -2.27 3.25 -9.46
C ARG A 33 -0.77 3.26 -9.18
N VAL A 34 -0.32 4.03 -8.18
CA VAL A 34 1.07 3.99 -7.69
C VAL A 34 1.53 2.58 -7.28
N PHE A 35 0.61 1.68 -6.89
CA PHE A 35 0.97 0.29 -6.59
C PHE A 35 1.32 -0.53 -7.85
N ALA A 36 0.84 -0.13 -9.02
CA ALA A 36 1.28 -0.70 -10.30
C ALA A 36 2.77 -0.40 -10.56
N ASP A 37 3.27 0.77 -10.13
CA ASP A 37 4.70 1.11 -10.27
C ASP A 37 5.59 0.11 -9.51
N GLY A 38 5.10 -0.42 -8.38
CA GLY A 38 5.77 -1.49 -7.64
C GLY A 38 5.84 -2.81 -8.45
N VAL A 39 4.80 -3.12 -9.21
CA VAL A 39 4.79 -4.29 -10.12
C VAL A 39 5.81 -4.09 -11.24
N TYR A 40 5.81 -2.93 -11.90
CA TYR A 40 6.75 -2.61 -12.97
C TYR A 40 8.20 -2.62 -12.49
N LEU A 41 8.48 -1.98 -11.35
CA LEU A 41 9.82 -1.95 -10.77
C LEU A 41 10.33 -3.35 -10.45
N MET A 42 9.49 -4.21 -9.86
CA MET A 42 9.89 -5.57 -9.54
C MET A 42 10.06 -6.44 -10.78
N ALA A 43 9.22 -6.27 -11.81
CA ALA A 43 9.38 -6.96 -13.08
C ALA A 43 10.70 -6.58 -13.77
N ASP A 44 11.05 -5.29 -13.80
CA ASP A 44 12.33 -4.79 -14.28
C ASP A 44 13.51 -5.40 -13.51
N CYS A 45 13.45 -5.39 -12.16
CA CYS A 45 14.46 -6.04 -11.31
C CYS A 45 14.63 -7.55 -11.60
N PHE A 46 13.59 -8.24 -12.04
CA PHE A 46 13.62 -9.67 -12.36
C PHE A 46 13.89 -9.95 -13.85
N GLY A 47 14.05 -8.92 -14.69
CA GLY A 47 14.21 -9.08 -16.13
C GLY A 47 12.98 -9.68 -16.81
N LEU A 48 11.78 -9.40 -16.29
CA LEU A 48 10.52 -9.88 -16.84
C LEU A 48 9.91 -8.82 -17.76
N GLU A 49 9.69 -9.20 -19.02
CA GLU A 49 8.83 -8.43 -19.93
C GLU A 49 7.37 -8.80 -19.65
N LEU A 50 6.58 -7.82 -19.23
CA LEU A 50 5.17 -8.00 -18.90
C LEU A 50 4.30 -7.85 -20.16
N ASP A 51 3.35 -8.76 -20.35
CA ASP A 51 2.33 -8.66 -21.38
C ASP A 51 1.29 -7.57 -21.03
N ASP A 52 0.94 -7.49 -19.75
CA ASP A 52 -0.07 -6.57 -19.21
C ASP A 52 0.12 -6.37 -17.69
N VAL A 53 -0.49 -5.31 -17.15
CA VAL A 53 -0.69 -5.13 -15.71
C VAL A 53 -2.17 -4.93 -15.42
N THR A 54 -2.80 -5.95 -14.86
CA THR A 54 -4.24 -5.94 -14.59
C THR A 54 -4.55 -5.45 -13.19
N PHE A 55 -5.64 -4.70 -13.06
CA PHE A 55 -6.21 -4.25 -11.78
C PHE A 55 -7.46 -5.06 -11.44
N SER A 56 -7.57 -5.54 -10.20
CA SER A 56 -8.78 -6.18 -9.68
C SER A 56 -9.02 -5.77 -8.22
N TYR A 57 -10.28 -5.84 -7.79
CA TYR A 57 -10.67 -5.38 -6.45
C TYR A 57 -11.91 -6.09 -5.90
N GLU A 58 -12.05 -6.02 -4.59
CA GLU A 58 -13.22 -6.39 -3.80
C GLU A 58 -13.52 -5.22 -2.83
N LEU A 59 -14.81 -4.90 -2.64
CA LEU A 59 -15.26 -3.74 -1.86
C LEU A 59 -16.04 -4.20 -0.64
N GLY A 60 -15.70 -3.66 0.54
CA GLY A 60 -16.38 -3.91 1.80
C GLY A 60 -17.30 -2.75 2.19
N ALA A 61 -18.60 -3.03 2.32
CA ALA A 61 -19.61 -2.03 2.66
C ALA A 61 -19.75 -1.90 4.18
N CYS A 62 -19.85 -0.69 4.70
CA CYS A 62 -20.15 -0.42 6.11
C CYS A 62 -21.48 -1.05 6.52
N THR A 63 -21.49 -1.87 7.57
CA THR A 63 -22.72 -2.56 8.02
C THR A 63 -23.64 -1.68 8.87
N GLU A 64 -23.13 -0.55 9.34
CA GLU A 64 -23.80 0.48 10.14
C GLU A 64 -23.15 1.84 9.86
N ASP A 65 -23.72 2.92 10.39
CA ASP A 65 -23.08 4.24 10.34
C ASP A 65 -21.83 4.23 11.24
N ILE A 66 -20.70 4.69 10.69
CA ILE A 66 -19.42 4.75 11.38
C ILE A 66 -19.01 6.20 11.57
N ASP A 67 -18.71 6.58 12.81
CA ASP A 67 -18.09 7.85 13.15
C ASP A 67 -16.67 7.60 13.67
N LEU A 68 -15.66 7.99 12.88
CA LEU A 68 -14.25 7.89 13.27
C LEU A 68 -13.79 9.10 14.10
N GLY A 69 -14.66 10.09 14.34
CA GLY A 69 -14.36 11.37 14.98
C GLY A 69 -13.83 12.44 14.02
N TRP A 70 -13.22 12.03 12.91
CA TRP A 70 -12.68 12.90 11.86
C TRP A 70 -13.25 12.60 10.47
N TYR A 71 -13.99 11.50 10.33
CA TYR A 71 -14.69 11.13 9.11
C TYR A 71 -15.88 10.24 9.44
N ARG A 72 -16.99 10.45 8.71
CA ARG A 72 -18.22 9.68 8.87
C ARG A 72 -18.48 8.88 7.61
N LEU A 73 -18.73 7.58 7.80
CA LEU A 73 -19.05 6.64 6.73
C LEU A 73 -20.48 6.15 6.96
N PRO A 74 -21.44 6.50 6.10
CA PRO A 74 -22.81 6.02 6.21
C PRO A 74 -22.90 4.49 6.07
N LYS A 75 -23.92 3.87 6.66
CA LYS A 75 -24.26 2.47 6.39
C LYS A 75 -24.39 2.23 4.88
N GLY A 76 -23.78 1.17 4.38
CA GLY A 76 -23.77 0.81 2.96
C GLY A 76 -22.71 1.54 2.13
N SER A 77 -21.96 2.49 2.71
CA SER A 77 -20.83 3.12 2.01
C SER A 77 -19.61 2.22 1.96
N LEU A 78 -18.69 2.49 1.03
CA LEU A 78 -17.37 1.88 1.02
C LEU A 78 -16.61 2.23 2.31
N GLY A 79 -16.19 1.20 3.06
CA GLY A 79 -15.41 1.33 4.30
C GLY A 79 -14.16 0.44 4.35
N ALA A 80 -14.01 -0.45 3.36
CA ALA A 80 -12.86 -1.31 3.19
C ALA A 80 -12.71 -1.75 1.73
N ASN A 81 -11.50 -2.11 1.31
CA ASN A 81 -11.25 -2.75 0.03
C ASN A 81 -10.08 -3.74 0.12
N TYR A 82 -10.07 -4.69 -0.81
CA TYR A 82 -8.92 -5.48 -1.17
C TYR A 82 -8.66 -5.33 -2.65
N LEU A 83 -7.50 -4.81 -3.03
CA LEU A 83 -7.14 -4.60 -4.43
C LEU A 83 -5.84 -5.31 -4.78
N LYS A 84 -5.67 -5.58 -6.08
CA LYS A 84 -4.49 -6.21 -6.64
C LYS A 84 -4.08 -5.50 -7.92
N TYR A 85 -2.78 -5.31 -8.06
CA TYR A 85 -2.12 -5.07 -9.35
C TYR A 85 -1.28 -6.29 -9.68
N GLN A 86 -1.46 -6.85 -10.87
CA GLN A 86 -0.88 -8.13 -11.26
C GLN A 86 -0.18 -7.99 -12.60
N GLY A 87 1.14 -8.15 -12.61
CA GLY A 87 1.97 -8.19 -13.81
C GLY A 87 1.91 -9.57 -14.45
N ILE A 88 1.42 -9.62 -15.68
CA ILE A 88 1.12 -10.84 -16.42
C ILE A 88 2.26 -11.19 -17.37
N VAL A 89 2.67 -12.46 -17.40
CA VAL A 89 3.62 -13.01 -18.39
C VAL A 89 3.10 -14.37 -18.85
N GLY A 90 2.90 -14.53 -20.16
CA GLY A 90 2.31 -15.72 -20.75
C GLY A 90 0.90 -16.02 -20.21
N GLY A 91 0.11 -14.97 -19.91
CA GLY A 91 -1.22 -15.11 -19.31
C GLY A 91 -1.23 -15.52 -17.83
N VAL A 92 -0.08 -15.52 -17.14
CA VAL A 92 0.03 -15.89 -15.72
C VAL A 92 0.55 -14.69 -14.90
N PRO A 93 -0.08 -14.33 -13.77
CA PRO A 93 0.48 -13.38 -12.82
C PRO A 93 1.86 -13.83 -12.31
N LYS A 94 2.91 -13.04 -12.55
CA LYS A 94 4.28 -13.31 -12.09
C LYS A 94 4.74 -12.39 -10.96
N VAL A 95 4.24 -11.15 -10.95
CA VAL A 95 4.55 -10.15 -9.94
C VAL A 95 3.23 -9.53 -9.50
N GLU A 96 2.94 -9.55 -8.20
CA GLU A 96 1.65 -9.08 -7.68
C GLU A 96 1.85 -8.17 -6.48
N VAL A 97 1.11 -7.07 -6.44
CA VAL A 97 0.98 -6.19 -5.27
C VAL A 97 -0.46 -6.21 -4.82
N HIS A 98 -0.67 -6.59 -3.56
CA HIS A 98 -1.99 -6.69 -2.94
C HIS A 98 -2.08 -5.65 -1.82
N VAL A 99 -3.22 -4.96 -1.74
CA VAL A 99 -3.43 -3.91 -0.75
C VAL A 99 -4.76 -4.13 -0.05
N GLU A 100 -4.67 -4.27 1.28
CA GLU A 100 -5.82 -4.42 2.17
C GLU A 100 -6.00 -3.11 2.95
N TRP A 101 -7.06 -2.36 2.63
CA TRP A 101 -7.41 -1.13 3.32
C TRP A 101 -8.73 -1.28 4.06
N GLN A 102 -8.75 -0.94 5.34
CA GLN A 102 -9.94 -1.10 6.18
C GLN A 102 -10.01 0.01 7.22
N MET A 103 -10.99 0.90 7.08
CA MET A 103 -11.20 1.98 8.05
C MET A 103 -11.86 1.46 9.34
N THR A 104 -12.69 0.43 9.21
CA THR A 104 -13.48 -0.16 10.29
C THR A 104 -13.62 -1.67 10.10
N PRO A 105 -13.59 -2.48 11.18
CA PRO A 105 -13.89 -3.91 11.08
C PRO A 105 -15.37 -4.19 10.77
N LYS A 106 -16.23 -3.17 10.83
CA LYS A 106 -17.68 -3.28 10.60
C LYS A 106 -18.03 -3.13 9.13
N THR A 107 -17.44 -3.98 8.30
CA THR A 107 -17.66 -4.04 6.85
C THR A 107 -18.02 -5.46 6.41
N GLU A 108 -18.73 -5.59 5.28
CA GLU A 108 -18.99 -6.87 4.64
C GLU A 108 -18.71 -6.76 3.12
N PRO A 109 -17.78 -7.57 2.57
CA PRO A 109 -16.76 -8.35 3.30
C PRO A 109 -15.83 -7.48 4.16
N HIS A 110 -15.14 -8.12 5.11
CA HIS A 110 -14.04 -7.51 5.86
C HIS A 110 -12.77 -8.38 5.74
N TRP A 111 -11.61 -7.75 5.95
CA TRP A 111 -10.31 -8.41 5.87
C TRP A 111 -9.57 -8.38 7.20
N ASN A 112 -8.74 -9.42 7.41
CA ASN A 112 -7.88 -9.55 8.59
C ASN A 112 -6.53 -8.87 8.33
N VAL A 113 -6.56 -7.54 8.27
CA VAL A 113 -5.39 -6.69 7.98
C VAL A 113 -4.29 -6.96 9.00
N LYS A 114 -3.12 -7.39 8.52
CA LYS A 114 -2.01 -7.83 9.38
C LYS A 114 -1.11 -6.71 9.90
N GLY A 115 -1.27 -5.49 9.38
CA GLY A 115 -0.47 -4.32 9.78
C GLY A 115 1.03 -4.49 9.49
N CYS A 116 1.37 -5.16 8.39
CA CYS A 116 2.74 -5.50 8.03
C CYS A 116 2.90 -5.67 6.52
N TYR A 117 4.14 -5.72 6.05
CA TYR A 117 4.44 -6.14 4.68
C TYR A 117 4.65 -7.65 4.64
N ILE A 118 3.96 -8.31 3.72
CA ILE A 118 4.11 -9.75 3.50
C ILE A 118 4.72 -9.95 2.12
N THR A 119 5.86 -10.63 2.08
CA THR A 119 6.53 -10.99 0.84
C THR A 119 6.50 -12.51 0.67
N LYS A 120 5.98 -12.96 -0.47
CA LYS A 120 5.94 -14.36 -0.86
C LYS A 120 6.66 -14.49 -2.20
N ILE A 121 7.71 -15.28 -2.24
CA ILE A 121 8.41 -15.63 -3.47
C ILE A 121 8.20 -17.11 -3.69
N GLN A 122 7.45 -17.45 -4.74
CA GLN A 122 7.30 -18.82 -5.18
C GLN A 122 8.42 -19.13 -6.17
N GLY A 123 9.36 -19.96 -5.75
CA GLY A 123 10.55 -20.32 -6.51
C GLY A 123 11.24 -21.53 -5.88
N ASP A 124 12.52 -21.71 -6.20
CA ASP A 124 13.35 -22.76 -5.60
C ASP A 124 14.62 -22.13 -5.00
N PRO A 125 14.67 -21.89 -3.67
CA PRO A 125 13.64 -22.19 -2.67
C PRO A 125 12.48 -21.19 -2.67
N CYS A 126 11.36 -21.58 -2.07
CA CYS A 126 10.28 -20.65 -1.73
C CYS A 126 10.68 -19.78 -0.53
N VAL A 127 10.33 -18.50 -0.58
CA VAL A 127 10.58 -17.54 0.52
C VAL A 127 9.26 -16.97 1.01
N TYR A 128 9.06 -16.99 2.33
CA TYR A 128 7.97 -16.31 3.00
C TYR A 128 8.55 -15.38 4.06
N SER A 129 8.20 -14.10 4.00
CA SER A 129 8.63 -13.10 4.97
C SER A 129 7.45 -12.26 5.43
N LYS A 130 7.42 -11.99 6.74
CA LYS A 130 6.50 -11.03 7.37
C LYS A 130 7.36 -9.94 8.01
N HIS A 131 7.32 -8.74 7.42
CA HIS A 131 8.08 -7.59 7.90
C HIS A 131 7.16 -6.66 8.69
N MET A 132 7.33 -6.65 10.01
CA MET A 132 6.63 -5.73 10.92
C MET A 132 7.44 -4.43 11.04
N VAL A 133 6.78 -3.28 10.86
CA VAL A 133 7.36 -1.98 11.18
C VAL A 133 6.71 -1.49 12.46
N ILE A 134 7.49 -1.45 13.53
CA ILE A 134 7.03 -1.15 14.89
C ILE A 134 7.75 0.09 15.42
N PRO A 135 7.15 0.84 16.35
CA PRO A 135 7.77 2.05 16.88
C PRO A 135 8.98 1.70 17.75
N LYS A 136 9.74 2.73 18.13
CA LYS A 136 10.85 2.59 19.08
C LYS A 136 10.37 1.95 20.40
N PRO A 137 11.23 1.20 21.11
CA PRO A 137 10.92 0.70 22.44
C PRO A 137 10.46 1.81 23.38
N GLY A 138 9.40 1.54 24.15
CA GLY A 138 8.81 2.50 25.10
C GLY A 138 7.80 3.48 24.49
N THR A 139 7.54 3.45 23.18
CA THR A 139 6.40 4.15 22.59
C THR A 139 5.11 3.41 22.92
N ASP A 140 4.11 4.13 23.44
CA ASP A 140 2.75 3.62 23.55
C ASP A 140 2.15 3.48 22.14
N PHE A 141 2.07 2.25 21.66
CA PHE A 141 1.56 1.95 20.32
C PHE A 141 0.04 1.79 20.27
N THR A 142 -0.65 2.02 21.38
CA THR A 142 -2.12 2.09 21.42
C THR A 142 -2.65 3.47 21.02
N ASP A 143 -1.80 4.50 21.07
CA ASP A 143 -2.12 5.84 20.56
C ASP A 143 -2.21 5.84 19.02
N PRO A 144 -3.37 6.22 18.43
CA PRO A 144 -3.54 6.33 16.99
C PRO A 144 -2.51 7.25 16.31
N ALA A 145 -2.09 8.33 16.98
CA ALA A 145 -1.09 9.25 16.41
C ALA A 145 0.29 8.60 16.34
N ALA A 146 0.70 7.88 17.38
CA ALA A 146 1.92 7.07 17.37
C ALA A 146 1.89 6.01 16.25
N PHE A 147 0.75 5.33 16.07
CA PHE A 147 0.59 4.34 15.00
C PHE A 147 0.68 4.98 13.60
N ALA A 148 0.00 6.12 13.37
CA ALA A 148 0.07 6.87 12.11
C ALA A 148 1.50 7.32 11.80
N SER A 149 2.23 7.81 12.81
CA SER A 149 3.61 8.29 12.68
C SER A 149 4.57 7.23 12.16
N VAL A 150 4.38 5.96 12.53
CA VAL A 150 5.20 4.84 11.99
C VAL A 150 5.01 4.70 10.48
N GLY A 151 3.77 4.78 9.99
CA GLY A 151 3.45 4.75 8.56
C GLY A 151 4.09 5.92 7.80
N MET A 152 4.04 7.13 8.35
CA MET A 152 4.69 8.30 7.74
C MET A 152 6.22 8.16 7.71
N THR A 153 6.79 7.62 8.78
CA THR A 153 8.24 7.45 8.93
C THR A 153 8.79 6.41 7.95
N VAL A 154 8.11 5.27 7.78
CA VAL A 154 8.57 4.21 6.85
C VAL A 154 8.56 4.68 5.40
N THR A 155 7.64 5.56 5.03
CA THR A 155 7.60 6.15 3.68
C THR A 155 8.65 7.25 3.51
N GLY A 156 8.82 8.12 4.50
CA GLY A 156 9.71 9.28 4.39
C GLY A 156 11.21 8.94 4.53
N LEU A 157 11.57 7.97 5.36
CA LEU A 157 12.98 7.66 5.65
C LEU A 157 13.77 7.17 4.42
N PRO A 158 13.28 6.22 3.59
CA PRO A 158 14.00 5.80 2.39
C PRO A 158 14.31 6.97 1.46
N ALA A 159 13.35 7.88 1.25
CA ALA A 159 13.54 9.07 0.41
C ALA A 159 14.62 10.01 0.98
N LEU A 160 14.58 10.27 2.29
CA LEU A 160 15.59 11.11 2.95
C LEU A 160 16.99 10.49 2.89
N ASN A 161 17.09 9.18 3.16
CA ASN A 161 18.36 8.47 3.17
C ASN A 161 18.98 8.40 1.77
N ALA A 162 18.16 8.25 0.73
CA ALA A 162 18.60 8.13 -0.66
C ALA A 162 19.26 9.40 -1.22
N ILE A 163 19.07 10.58 -0.61
CA ILE A 163 19.57 11.87 -1.13
C ILE A 163 21.04 11.82 -1.53
N ARG A 164 21.91 11.24 -0.70
CA ARG A 164 23.35 11.16 -1.02
C ARG A 164 23.60 10.27 -2.25
N SER A 165 22.95 9.11 -2.30
CA SER A 165 23.07 8.20 -3.43
C SER A 165 22.53 8.81 -4.72
N VAL A 166 21.49 9.64 -4.66
CA VAL A 166 20.97 10.38 -5.81
C VAL A 166 21.95 11.47 -6.27
N ILE A 167 22.57 12.21 -5.34
CA ILE A 167 23.58 13.23 -5.67
C ILE A 167 24.80 12.61 -6.38
N ASP A 168 25.22 11.43 -5.94
CA ASP A 168 26.39 10.72 -6.47
C ASP A 168 26.10 9.97 -7.79
N ALA A 169 24.83 9.88 -8.21
CA ALA A 169 24.43 9.13 -9.39
C ALA A 169 24.62 9.92 -10.70
N PRO A 170 24.77 9.23 -11.86
CA PRO A 170 24.79 9.89 -13.16
C PRO A 170 23.50 10.68 -13.44
N PRO A 171 23.55 11.76 -14.25
CA PRO A 171 22.36 12.48 -14.67
C PRO A 171 21.38 11.57 -15.43
N GLY A 172 20.10 11.65 -15.10
CA GLY A 172 19.05 10.87 -15.77
C GLY A 172 17.84 10.64 -14.88
N ILE A 173 16.86 9.90 -15.41
CA ILE A 173 15.78 9.31 -14.62
C ILE A 173 16.32 8.00 -14.05
N LEU A 174 16.26 7.86 -12.73
CA LEU A 174 16.72 6.68 -12.00
C LEU A 174 15.54 6.07 -11.26
N THR A 175 15.64 4.78 -11.00
CA THR A 175 14.75 4.02 -10.14
C THR A 175 15.47 3.63 -8.85
N SER A 176 14.73 3.03 -7.91
CA SER A 176 15.34 2.46 -6.71
C SER A 176 16.32 1.31 -7.01
N ALA A 177 16.23 0.68 -8.19
CA ALA A 177 17.13 -0.39 -8.60
C ALA A 177 18.53 0.13 -8.98
N ASP A 178 18.64 1.40 -9.37
CA ASP A 178 19.90 2.03 -9.77
C ASP A 178 20.73 2.53 -8.57
N LEU A 179 20.11 2.58 -7.38
CA LEU A 179 20.77 3.04 -6.16
C LEU A 179 21.34 1.85 -5.35
N PRO A 180 22.46 2.03 -4.64
CA PRO A 180 22.96 1.00 -3.73
C PRO A 180 21.90 0.64 -2.69
N LEU A 181 21.76 -0.64 -2.35
CA LEU A 181 20.81 -1.09 -1.30
C LEU A 181 20.99 -0.33 0.04
N ARG A 182 22.23 0.02 0.39
CA ARG A 182 22.56 0.82 1.59
C ARG A 182 22.20 2.30 1.46
N GLY A 183 21.84 2.78 0.28
CA GLY A 183 21.39 4.16 0.02
C GLY A 183 20.08 4.49 0.73
N PHE A 184 19.22 3.50 0.95
CA PHE A 184 17.94 3.69 1.64
C PHE A 184 18.04 3.57 3.17
N ALA A 185 19.19 3.13 3.68
CA ALA A 185 19.39 2.85 5.09
C ALA A 185 19.88 4.07 5.88
N GLY A 186 19.36 4.22 7.10
CA GLY A 186 19.94 5.12 8.08
C GLY A 186 21.32 4.63 8.53
N ARG A 187 22.19 5.54 8.98
CA ARG A 187 23.49 5.20 9.57
C ARG A 187 23.43 5.34 11.08
N PHE A 188 23.81 4.30 11.81
CA PHE A 188 24.10 4.43 13.24
C PHE A 188 25.27 5.41 13.41
N LYS A 189 25.12 6.36 14.34
CA LYS A 189 26.22 7.20 14.82
C LYS A 189 26.73 6.65 16.14
#